data_AF-A0A2V6K4K7-F1
#
_entry.id   AF-A0A2V6K4K7-F1
#
_cell.length_a   1.000
_cell.length_b   1.000
_cell.length_c   1.000
_cell.angle_alpha   90.00
_cell.angle_beta   90.00
_cell.angle_gamma   90.00
#
_symmetry.space_group_name_H-M   'P 1'
#
loop_
_entity.id
_entity.type
_entity.pdbx_description
1 polymer ?
#
loop_
_entity_poly.entity_id
_entity_poly.type
_entity_poly.pdbx_seq_one_letter_code
_entity_poly.pdbx_strand_id
1 'polypeptide(L)'
;MTKNTPKTQPGAPYDNAPLTNFALPENQEKMRAALREQRKQFGRKVPLTINGEKIWTDKMFSSVNPSQPDQIVGYAAEADIPEAERAVAAARAAFEKWRRTSFEQRCELLERVAEILERRRFELCALEV
;
A
#
# COMPACT_ATOMS: atom_id res chain seq x y z
N MET A 1 -0.27 23.54 3.77
CA MET A 1 -0.75 23.47 5.16
C MET A 1 -0.70 22.02 5.61
N THR A 2 0.36 21.63 6.30
CA THR A 2 0.52 20.31 6.94
C THR A 2 -0.49 20.23 8.08
N LYS A 3 -1.66 19.62 7.84
CA LYS A 3 -2.55 19.24 8.92
C LYS A 3 -1.82 18.17 9.72
N ASN A 4 -1.31 18.54 10.90
CA ASN A 4 -0.94 17.60 11.93
C ASN A 4 -2.20 16.79 12.24
N THR A 5 -2.26 15.54 11.78
CA THR A 5 -3.31 14.63 12.23
C THR A 5 -3.09 14.45 13.73
N PRO A 6 -4.06 14.83 14.59
CA PRO A 6 -3.89 14.64 16.01
C PRO A 6 -3.74 13.15 16.30
N LYS A 7 -2.72 12.77 17.07
CA LYS A 7 -2.62 11.40 17.62
C LYS A 7 -3.95 11.05 18.29
N THR A 8 -4.49 9.87 17.98
CA THR A 8 -5.75 9.41 18.55
C THR A 8 -5.60 9.36 20.07
N GLN A 9 -6.44 10.07 20.81
CA GLN A 9 -6.37 10.05 22.27
C GLN A 9 -6.95 8.74 22.80
N PRO A 10 -6.35 8.12 23.84
CA PRO A 10 -6.93 6.97 24.50
C PRO A 10 -8.38 7.26 24.94
N GLY A 11 -9.33 6.41 24.52
CA GLY A 11 -10.75 6.57 24.83
C GLY A 11 -11.53 7.48 23.87
N ALA A 12 -10.91 8.06 22.84
CA ALA A 12 -11.63 8.71 21.76
C ALA A 12 -12.51 7.67 21.01
N PRO A 13 -13.74 8.03 20.61
CA PRO A 13 -14.57 7.14 19.80
C PRO A 13 -13.88 6.88 18.45
N TYR A 14 -13.99 5.65 17.96
CA TYR A 14 -13.58 5.33 16.60
C TYR A 14 -14.58 5.96 15.61
N ASP A 15 -14.05 6.69 14.63
CA ASP A 15 -14.84 7.25 13.53
C ASP A 15 -14.34 6.68 12.19
N ASN A 16 -15.28 6.33 11.32
CA ASN A 16 -14.94 5.79 10.01
C ASN A 16 -14.35 6.90 9.13
N ALA A 17 -13.32 6.57 8.36
CA ALA A 17 -12.78 7.51 7.38
C ALA A 17 -13.87 7.86 6.35
N PRO A 18 -14.22 9.14 6.14
CA PRO A 18 -15.31 9.52 5.26
C PRO A 18 -15.00 9.17 3.81
N LEU A 19 -16.05 8.81 3.06
CA LEU A 19 -15.93 8.61 1.62
C LEU A 19 -15.60 9.93 0.92
N THR A 20 -14.82 9.84 -0.17
CA THR A 20 -14.53 11.01 -1.00
C THR A 20 -15.80 11.47 -1.71
N ASN A 21 -16.23 12.71 -1.44
CA ASN A 21 -17.34 13.31 -2.16
C ASN A 21 -16.90 13.82 -3.54
N PHE A 22 -17.25 13.08 -4.60
CA PHE A 22 -16.95 13.44 -5.99
C PHE A 22 -17.93 14.44 -6.62
N ALA A 23 -18.95 14.91 -5.91
CA ALA A 23 -19.73 16.07 -6.36
C ALA A 23 -18.87 17.35 -6.34
N LEU A 24 -17.81 17.38 -5.54
CA LEU A 24 -16.88 18.51 -5.44
C LEU A 24 -15.86 18.49 -6.58
N PRO A 25 -15.76 19.56 -7.41
CA PRO A 25 -14.83 19.60 -8.54
C PRO A 25 -13.36 19.38 -8.17
N GLU A 26 -12.94 19.84 -7.00
CA GLU A 26 -11.57 19.63 -6.50
C GLU A 26 -11.21 18.16 -6.31
N ASN A 27 -12.15 17.33 -5.85
CA ASN A 27 -11.92 15.91 -5.63
C ASN A 27 -11.91 15.14 -6.96
N GLN A 28 -12.76 15.58 -7.90
CA GLN A 28 -12.70 15.06 -9.27
C GLN A 28 -11.34 15.35 -9.91
N GLU A 29 -10.81 16.57 -9.76
CA GLU A 29 -9.52 16.91 -10.36
C GLU A 29 -8.37 16.17 -9.69
N LYS A 30 -8.37 16.02 -8.36
CA LYS A 30 -7.38 15.18 -7.65
C LYS A 30 -7.39 13.74 -8.17
N MET A 31 -8.56 13.16 -8.39
CA MET A 31 -8.67 11.80 -8.94
C MET A 31 -8.21 11.73 -10.40
N ARG A 32 -8.63 12.67 -11.25
CA ARG A 32 -8.18 12.71 -12.65
C ARG A 32 -6.66 12.87 -12.73
N ALA A 33 -6.07 13.70 -11.88
CA ALA A 33 -4.62 13.86 -11.79
C ALA A 33 -3.95 12.55 -11.34
N ALA A 34 -4.46 11.90 -10.29
CA ALA A 34 -3.93 10.61 -9.82
C ALA A 34 -4.00 9.52 -10.90
N LEU A 35 -5.11 9.42 -11.63
CA LEU A 35 -5.26 8.48 -12.77
C LEU A 35 -4.26 8.79 -13.89
N ARG A 36 -4.03 10.06 -14.23
CA ARG A 36 -3.02 10.45 -15.22
C ARG A 36 -1.61 10.07 -14.76
N GLU A 37 -1.25 10.34 -13.51
CA GLU A 37 0.06 9.96 -12.97
C GLU A 37 0.24 8.44 -12.89
N GLN A 38 -0.79 7.70 -12.49
CA GLN A 38 -0.72 6.26 -12.37
C GLN A 38 -0.54 5.59 -13.74
N ARG A 39 -1.21 6.09 -14.78
CA ARG A 39 -1.01 5.62 -16.16
C ARG A 39 0.43 5.77 -16.65
N LYS A 40 1.17 6.80 -16.21
CA LYS A 40 2.60 6.95 -16.56
C LYS A 40 3.47 5.84 -15.97
N GLN A 41 3.01 5.18 -14.92
CA GLN A 41 3.71 4.09 -14.27
C GLN A 41 3.29 2.70 -14.80
N PHE A 42 2.45 2.63 -15.83
CA PHE A 42 2.03 1.36 -16.40
C PHE A 42 3.22 0.59 -16.97
N GLY A 43 3.18 -0.73 -16.82
CA GLY A 43 4.31 -1.61 -17.14
C GLY A 43 5.43 -1.61 -16.10
N ARG A 44 5.27 -0.90 -14.96
CA ARG A 44 6.24 -0.99 -13.85
C ARG A 44 6.38 -2.43 -13.36
N LYS A 45 7.61 -2.77 -12.96
CA LYS A 45 7.95 -4.04 -12.35
C LYS A 45 8.00 -3.88 -10.83
N VAL A 46 7.38 -4.79 -10.08
CA VAL A 46 7.32 -4.79 -8.62
C VAL A 46 8.02 -6.04 -8.09
N PRO A 47 9.08 -5.92 -7.27
CA PRO A 47 9.76 -7.07 -6.69
C PRO A 47 8.99 -7.64 -5.50
N LEU A 48 9.38 -8.83 -5.06
CA LEU A 48 9.01 -9.31 -3.72
C LEU A 48 9.71 -8.44 -2.67
N THR A 49 9.14 -8.35 -1.47
CA THR A 49 9.81 -7.73 -0.32
C THR A 49 9.93 -8.76 0.80
N ILE A 50 11.15 -9.23 1.07
CA ILE A 50 11.45 -10.25 2.09
C ILE A 50 12.51 -9.68 3.02
N ASN A 51 12.26 -9.72 4.34
CA ASN A 51 13.15 -9.15 5.36
C ASN A 51 13.53 -7.68 5.13
N GLY A 52 12.64 -6.89 4.52
CA GLY A 52 12.88 -5.49 4.17
C GLY A 52 13.70 -5.28 2.88
N GLU A 53 14.09 -6.35 2.20
CA GLU A 53 14.87 -6.30 0.96
C GLU A 53 14.00 -6.57 -0.27
N LYS A 54 14.34 -5.91 -1.38
CA LYS A 54 13.69 -6.12 -2.69
C LYS A 54 14.31 -7.34 -3.36
N ILE A 55 13.52 -8.36 -3.62
CA ILE A 55 13.95 -9.60 -4.27
C ILE A 55 13.31 -9.70 -5.65
N TRP A 56 14.15 -9.81 -6.67
CA TRP A 56 13.75 -10.10 -8.04
C TRP A 56 13.84 -11.60 -8.31
N THR A 57 12.92 -12.09 -9.12
CA THR A 57 12.82 -13.48 -9.57
C THR A 57 12.85 -13.52 -11.09
N ASP A 58 13.21 -14.67 -11.66
CA ASP A 58 13.24 -14.84 -13.13
C ASP A 58 11.83 -14.81 -13.73
N LYS A 59 10.83 -15.28 -12.97
CA LYS A 59 9.42 -15.28 -13.36
C LYS A 59 8.71 -14.04 -12.83
N MET A 60 7.84 -13.48 -13.67
CA MET A 60 6.93 -12.40 -13.32
C MET A 60 5.57 -12.66 -13.98
N PHE A 61 4.49 -12.23 -13.32
CA PHE A 61 3.15 -12.23 -13.91
C PHE A 61 2.65 -10.81 -14.14
N SER A 62 1.85 -10.61 -15.18
CA SER A 62 1.22 -9.33 -15.49
C SER A 62 -0.06 -9.13 -14.70
N SER A 63 -0.28 -7.90 -14.23
CA SER A 63 -1.58 -7.39 -13.83
C SER A 63 -2.14 -6.55 -14.98
N VAL A 64 -3.34 -6.90 -15.43
CA VAL A 64 -3.99 -6.29 -16.60
C VAL A 64 -5.13 -5.39 -16.15
N ASN A 65 -5.44 -4.37 -16.94
CA ASN A 65 -6.64 -3.57 -16.74
C ASN A 65 -7.87 -4.39 -17.20
N PRO A 66 -8.81 -4.76 -16.31
CA PRO A 66 -9.97 -5.56 -16.71
C PRO A 66 -10.93 -4.79 -17.64
N SER A 67 -10.89 -3.45 -17.63
CA SER A 67 -11.66 -2.61 -18.56
C SER A 67 -11.03 -2.52 -19.96
N GLN A 68 -9.75 -2.89 -20.09
CA GLN A 68 -9.02 -2.94 -21.36
C GLN A 68 -7.93 -4.02 -21.27
N PRO A 69 -8.27 -5.31 -21.50
CA PRO A 69 -7.39 -6.44 -21.20
C PRO A 69 -6.01 -6.43 -21.89
N ASP A 70 -5.90 -5.77 -23.04
CA ASP A 70 -4.62 -5.58 -23.75
C ASP A 70 -3.68 -4.57 -23.07
N GLN A 71 -4.15 -3.86 -22.05
CA GLN A 71 -3.40 -2.86 -21.30
C GLN A 71 -2.82 -3.44 -20.00
N ILE A 72 -1.50 -3.54 -19.95
CA ILE A 72 -0.77 -4.03 -18.78
C ILE A 72 -0.54 -2.88 -17.79
N VAL A 73 -1.06 -3.03 -16.57
CA VAL A 73 -0.89 -2.09 -15.46
C VAL A 73 0.50 -2.24 -14.83
N GLY A 74 0.98 -3.47 -14.70
CA GLY A 74 2.32 -3.74 -14.19
C GLY A 74 2.65 -5.21 -14.16
N TYR A 75 3.86 -5.53 -13.69
CA TYR A 75 4.33 -6.89 -13.49
C TYR A 75 4.77 -7.08 -12.05
N ALA A 76 4.41 -8.19 -11.43
CA ALA A 76 4.89 -8.56 -10.11
C ALA A 76 5.82 -9.78 -10.21
N ALA A 77 6.90 -9.76 -9.44
CA ALA A 77 7.77 -10.91 -9.26
C ALA A 77 6.97 -12.09 -8.69
N GLU A 78 7.12 -13.26 -9.29
CA GLU A 78 6.46 -14.50 -8.88
C GLU A 78 7.35 -15.25 -7.89
N ALA A 79 6.84 -15.49 -6.69
CA ALA A 79 7.53 -16.27 -5.68
C ALA A 79 7.35 -17.78 -5.92
N ASP A 80 8.42 -18.55 -5.81
CA ASP A 80 8.36 -20.02 -5.76
C ASP A 80 8.71 -20.49 -4.32
N ILE A 81 8.85 -21.80 -4.13
CA ILE A 81 9.16 -22.43 -2.83
C ILE A 81 10.37 -21.77 -2.14
N PRO A 82 11.50 -21.49 -2.82
CA PRO A 82 12.65 -20.87 -2.15
C PRO A 82 12.37 -19.47 -1.62
N GLU A 83 11.60 -18.64 -2.33
CA GLU A 83 11.18 -17.32 -1.86
C GLU A 83 10.22 -17.44 -0.66
N ALA A 84 9.29 -18.38 -0.72
CA ALA A 84 8.35 -18.64 0.37
C ALA A 84 9.06 -19.12 1.65
N GLU A 85 10.01 -20.05 1.54
CA GLU A 85 10.82 -20.53 2.66
C GLU A 85 11.64 -19.39 3.29
N ARG A 86 12.28 -18.56 2.45
CA ARG A 86 13.00 -17.36 2.91
C ARG A 86 12.08 -16.38 3.64
N ALA A 87 10.88 -16.15 3.12
CA ALA A 87 9.88 -15.27 3.74
C ALA A 87 9.43 -15.80 5.11
N VAL A 88 9.15 -17.11 5.23
CA VAL A 88 8.77 -17.74 6.50
C VAL A 88 9.89 -17.68 7.53
N ALA A 89 11.13 -17.97 7.11
CA ALA A 89 12.29 -17.89 7.99
C ALA A 89 12.50 -16.46 8.52
N ALA A 90 12.42 -15.45 7.63
CA ALA A 90 12.53 -14.05 8.00
C ALA A 90 11.40 -13.61 8.96
N ALA A 91 10.16 -14.00 8.67
CA ALA A 91 9.01 -13.69 9.53
C ALA A 91 9.16 -14.30 10.93
N ARG A 92 9.62 -15.57 11.03
CA ARG A 92 9.90 -16.23 12.31
C ARG A 92 11.00 -15.53 13.10
N ALA A 93 12.09 -15.15 12.44
CA ALA A 93 13.18 -14.42 13.08
C ALA A 93 12.72 -13.05 13.60
N ALA A 94 11.94 -12.30 12.80
CA ALA A 94 11.38 -11.01 13.20
C ALA A 94 10.37 -11.13 14.35
N PHE A 95 9.60 -12.21 14.40
CA PHE A 95 8.58 -12.45 15.42
C PHE A 95 9.16 -12.46 16.84
N GLU A 96 10.40 -12.93 17.03
CA GLU A 96 11.05 -12.95 18.34
C GLU A 96 11.18 -11.56 18.97
N LYS A 97 11.48 -10.54 18.17
CA LYS A 97 11.51 -9.15 18.62
C LYS A 97 10.11 -8.55 18.62
N TRP A 98 9.35 -8.75 17.55
CA TRP A 98 8.03 -8.15 17.36
C TRP A 98 7.01 -8.54 18.46
N ARG A 99 7.03 -9.80 18.91
CA ARG A 99 6.14 -10.25 20.00
C ARG A 99 6.37 -9.53 21.33
N ARG A 100 7.58 -8.98 21.52
CA ARG A 100 7.98 -8.21 22.72
C ARG A 100 7.81 -6.69 22.53
N THR A 101 7.47 -6.23 21.33
CA THR A 101 7.13 -4.82 21.09
C THR A 101 5.91 -4.44 21.91
N SER A 102 5.92 -3.27 22.55
CA SER A 102 4.82 -2.86 23.42
C SER A 102 3.53 -2.63 22.62
N PHE A 103 2.39 -2.68 23.30
CA PHE A 103 1.10 -2.40 22.66
C PHE A 103 1.10 -1.00 22.03
N GLU A 104 1.59 0.01 22.76
CA GLU A 104 1.66 1.41 22.35
C GLU A 104 2.51 1.57 21.08
N GLN A 105 3.68 0.94 21.03
CA GLN A 105 4.56 1.00 19.86
C GLN A 105 3.91 0.37 18.61
N ARG A 106 3.13 -0.70 18.77
CA ARG A 106 2.37 -1.31 17.66
C ARG A 106 1.24 -0.40 17.20
N CYS A 107 0.54 0.24 18.14
CA CYS A 107 -0.50 1.24 17.83
C CYS A 107 0.09 2.43 17.07
N GLU A 108 1.18 3.02 17.55
CA GLU A 108 1.84 4.14 16.86
C GLU A 108 2.28 3.77 15.44
N LEU A 109 2.73 2.53 15.22
CA LEU A 109 3.06 2.06 13.87
C LEU A 109 1.82 2.00 12.98
N LEU A 110 0.72 1.43 13.47
CA LEU A 110 -0.54 1.33 12.71
C LEU A 110 -1.15 2.71 12.41
N GLU A 111 -1.08 3.65 13.35
CA GLU A 111 -1.52 5.03 13.13
C GLU A 111 -0.71 5.70 12.02
N ARG A 112 0.61 5.53 12.03
CA ARG A 112 1.48 6.03 10.94
C ARG A 112 1.14 5.39 9.60
N VAL A 113 0.79 4.10 9.57
CA VAL A 113 0.32 3.43 8.35
C VAL A 113 -0.98 4.07 7.87
N ALA A 114 -1.95 4.31 8.77
CA ALA A 114 -3.22 4.95 8.43
C ALA A 114 -3.01 6.37 7.86
N GLU A 115 -2.11 7.17 8.45
CA GLU A 115 -1.76 8.50 7.93
C GLU A 115 -1.16 8.45 6.52
N ILE A 116 -0.32 7.46 6.24
CA ILE A 116 0.28 7.25 4.91
C ILE A 116 -0.81 6.87 3.90
N LEU A 117 -1.72 5.96 4.27
CA LEU A 117 -2.85 5.57 3.43
C LEU A 117 -3.76 6.76 3.12
N GLU A 118 -4.11 7.57 4.13
CA GLU A 118 -4.94 8.77 3.96
C GLU A 118 -4.28 9.78 3.02
N ARG A 119 -3.00 10.08 3.25
CA ARG A 119 -2.24 11.01 2.41
C ARG A 119 -2.16 10.55 0.95
N ARG A 120 -2.15 9.25 0.71
CA ARG A 120 -2.05 8.64 -0.62
C ARG A 120 -3.40 8.17 -1.18
N ARG A 121 -4.51 8.53 -0.55
CA ARG A 121 -5.86 8.04 -0.90
C ARG A 121 -6.16 8.06 -2.40
N PHE A 122 -5.97 9.21 -3.07
CA PHE A 122 -6.26 9.33 -4.51
C PHE A 122 -5.31 8.49 -5.38
N GLU A 123 -4.03 8.37 -4.99
CA GLU A 123 -3.06 7.52 -5.67
C GLU A 123 -3.44 6.03 -5.57
N LEU A 124 -3.82 5.60 -4.37
CA LEU A 124 -4.23 4.22 -4.09
C LEU A 124 -5.55 3.88 -4.78
N CYS A 125 -6.54 4.78 -4.74
CA CYS A 125 -7.79 4.59 -5.48
C CYS A 125 -7.57 4.53 -7.00
N ALA A 126 -6.60 5.27 -7.54
CA ALA A 126 -6.26 5.21 -8.97
C ALA A 126 -5.54 3.90 -9.37
N LEU A 127 -5.03 3.15 -8.39
CA LEU A 127 -4.41 1.84 -8.56
C LEU A 127 -5.40 0.69 -8.53
N GLU A 128 -6.60 0.90 -7.96
CA GLU A 128 -7.69 -0.06 -7.99
C GLU A 128 -8.19 -0.16 -9.44
N VAL A 129 -7.90 -1.30 -10.06
CA VAL A 129 -8.22 -1.60 -11.48
C VAL A 129 -9.18 -2.75 -11.58
#